data_AF-A0ABD3WYN1-F1
#
_entry.id   AF-A0ABD3WYN1-F1
#
_cell.length_a   1.000
_cell.length_b   1.000
_cell.length_c   1.000
_cell.angle_alpha   90.00
_cell.angle_beta   90.00
_cell.angle_gamma   90.00
#
_symmetry.space_group_name_H-M   'P 1'
#
loop_
_entity.id
_entity.type
_entity.pdbx_description
1 polymer ?
#
loop_
_entity_poly.entity_id
_entity_poly.type
_entity_poly.pdbx_seq_one_letter_code
_entity_poly.pdbx_strand_id
1 'polypeptide(L)'
;MALSMIDKLFQQAKNTTPEEIERLCNGILDAVYNPDQASELTVQLRQLYLVLHASQSEPSVPVQFILRLLAAVPLTDKNRIKECLLCRRILMELIPFHSDDSASQDGSDMKQTTTESSKLLLQALQGKELGCLSKHLAQAVCWLTSEGVDLDTQRRAFFFLVSISLLHSSQVSTDQVKTVSDQMSSWLMNASLCQAPIPYTFNPFKKDQSYPVTEVDGNPATNFFTVLNIGQYYTNDQLLNIYTFSMLYQWLSQVSRKTRTDNSIIDTSEENSQQFDKITLRKIFDSLVDRSIDYAFRVLDQCERKPKVPSDAELQIACLVETVNILDLVCQLDERHIPRVFQEVKRMYSKLSQDPANARIVIHVLQFTVNHCTALSYDASESFKIFFHKLLSRSFSNPAVAFETVLFIRNNLEFLCYETNVLSAYFPSILKILAWNPRSFVSDFCEIIPAMLSPATAMEIFHALLDLPCMTASLEVVDKVKVVDPTSTTSPIGVDHEPTNSADAFKSPLFRPMFNFFTRVEGGHGDTINRYRMIKSSWVSDTKTL
;
A
#
# COMPACT_ATOMS: atom_id res chain seq x y z
N MET A 1 26.34 -33.52 9.01
CA MET A 1 25.14 -33.81 9.82
C MET A 1 23.89 -33.08 9.33
N ALA A 2 23.92 -31.76 9.10
CA ALA A 2 22.74 -31.03 8.60
C ALA A 2 22.28 -31.47 7.20
N LEU A 3 23.21 -31.65 6.24
CA LEU A 3 22.90 -32.08 4.86
C LEU A 3 22.26 -33.48 4.81
N SER A 4 22.80 -34.45 5.54
CA SER A 4 22.23 -35.80 5.63
C SER A 4 20.83 -35.86 6.25
N MET A 5 20.45 -34.85 7.03
CA MET A 5 19.12 -34.73 7.63
C MET A 5 18.12 -34.18 6.61
N ILE A 6 18.55 -33.23 5.78
CA ILE A 6 17.77 -32.68 4.66
C ILE A 6 17.52 -33.76 3.61
N ASP A 7 18.53 -34.55 3.23
CA ASP A 7 18.37 -35.63 2.26
C ASP A 7 17.36 -36.69 2.71
N LYS A 8 17.35 -37.03 4.00
CA LYS A 8 16.36 -37.95 4.59
C LYS A 8 14.94 -37.38 4.52
N LEU A 9 14.76 -36.08 4.78
CA LEU A 9 13.47 -35.42 4.68
C LEU A 9 12.94 -35.45 3.24
N PHE A 10 13.78 -35.18 2.24
CA PHE A 10 13.39 -35.27 0.83
C PHE A 10 13.07 -36.71 0.40
N GLN A 11 13.81 -37.70 0.90
CA GLN A 11 13.49 -39.11 0.64
C GLN A 11 12.16 -39.53 1.28
N GLN A 12 11.86 -39.07 2.50
CA GLN A 12 10.55 -39.31 3.14
C GLN A 12 9.41 -38.66 2.35
N ALA A 13 9.59 -37.40 1.94
CA ALA A 13 8.60 -36.68 1.14
C ALA A 13 8.32 -37.36 -0.21
N LYS A 14 9.36 -37.90 -0.88
CA LYS A 14 9.22 -38.66 -2.12
C LYS A 14 8.45 -39.97 -1.99
N ASN A 15 8.56 -40.62 -0.84
CA ASN A 15 7.97 -41.94 -0.59
C ASN A 15 6.60 -41.85 0.11
N THR A 16 6.02 -40.65 0.22
CA THR A 16 4.73 -40.45 0.88
C THR A 16 3.60 -41.09 0.05
N THR A 17 2.77 -41.90 0.68
CA THR A 17 1.70 -42.65 0.01
C THR A 17 0.44 -41.78 -0.22
N PRO A 18 -0.43 -42.10 -1.19
CA PRO A 18 -1.68 -41.36 -1.41
C PRO A 18 -2.58 -41.28 -0.17
N GLU A 19 -2.64 -42.35 0.62
CA GLU A 19 -3.40 -42.41 1.88
C GLU A 19 -2.85 -41.47 2.96
N GLU A 20 -1.53 -41.23 2.97
CA GLU A 20 -0.88 -40.27 3.86
C GLU A 20 -1.15 -38.84 3.40
N ILE A 21 -1.17 -38.59 2.08
CA ILE A 21 -1.57 -37.30 1.51
C ILE A 21 -3.02 -36.99 1.86
N GLU A 22 -3.94 -37.96 1.74
CA GLU A 22 -5.34 -37.78 2.10
C GLU A 22 -5.53 -37.50 3.59
N ARG A 23 -4.80 -38.21 4.47
CA ARG A 23 -4.78 -37.93 5.92
C ARG A 23 -4.26 -36.53 6.23
N LEU A 24 -3.20 -36.09 5.55
CA LEU A 24 -2.67 -34.72 5.66
C LEU A 24 -3.72 -33.68 5.24
N CYS A 25 -4.37 -33.89 4.09
CA CYS A 25 -5.42 -32.99 3.60
C CYS A 25 -6.60 -32.88 4.57
N ASN A 26 -7.07 -33.99 5.14
CA ASN A 26 -8.15 -33.97 6.12
C ASN A 26 -7.73 -33.27 7.41
N GLY A 27 -6.53 -33.55 7.93
CA GLY A 27 -5.99 -32.86 9.12
C GLY A 27 -5.88 -31.34 8.93
N ILE A 28 -5.45 -30.90 7.74
CA ILE A 28 -5.40 -29.48 7.39
C ILE A 28 -6.81 -28.87 7.43
N LEU A 29 -7.82 -29.54 6.85
CA LEU A 29 -9.19 -29.00 6.84
C LEU A 29 -9.77 -28.88 8.26
N ASP A 30 -9.49 -29.84 9.14
CA ASP A 30 -9.94 -29.79 10.53
C ASP A 30 -9.25 -28.66 11.31
N ALA A 31 -7.95 -28.45 11.07
CA ALA A 31 -7.17 -27.40 11.74
C ALA A 31 -7.39 -25.99 11.16
N VAL A 32 -7.85 -25.88 9.91
CA VAL A 32 -8.10 -24.60 9.24
C VAL A 32 -9.18 -23.78 9.95
N TYR A 33 -10.24 -24.44 10.41
CA TYR A 33 -11.37 -23.80 11.09
C TYR A 33 -11.19 -23.65 12.60
N ASN A 34 -10.11 -24.21 13.18
CA ASN A 34 -9.81 -24.12 14.61
C ASN A 34 -8.63 -23.18 14.90
N PRO A 35 -8.85 -22.04 15.59
CA PRO A 35 -7.79 -21.09 15.89
C PRO A 35 -6.71 -21.67 16.82
N ASP A 36 -7.08 -22.59 17.72
CA ASP A 36 -6.17 -23.22 18.69
C ASP A 36 -5.14 -24.17 18.05
N GLN A 37 -5.33 -24.56 16.77
CA GLN A 37 -4.46 -25.46 16.02
C GLN A 37 -3.54 -24.76 15.01
N ALA A 38 -3.31 -23.45 15.13
CA ALA A 38 -2.53 -22.68 14.15
C ALA A 38 -1.08 -23.19 13.95
N SER A 39 -0.42 -23.62 15.03
CA SER A 39 0.94 -24.19 14.96
C SER A 39 0.97 -25.53 14.24
N GLU A 40 -0.01 -26.40 14.52
CA GLU A 40 -0.19 -27.69 13.88
C GLU A 40 -0.52 -27.52 12.38
N LEU A 41 -1.42 -26.60 12.05
CA LEU A 41 -1.75 -26.26 10.67
C LEU A 41 -0.50 -25.81 9.90
N THR A 42 0.32 -24.94 10.48
CA THR A 42 1.55 -24.47 9.83
C THR A 42 2.50 -25.63 9.50
N VAL A 43 2.63 -26.60 10.41
CA VAL A 43 3.47 -27.79 10.20
C VAL A 43 2.89 -28.67 9.09
N GLN A 44 1.59 -28.95 9.13
CA GLN A 44 0.92 -29.79 8.14
C GLN A 44 0.95 -29.15 6.73
N LEU A 45 0.74 -27.83 6.62
CA LEU A 45 0.87 -27.09 5.36
C LEU A 45 2.29 -27.15 4.80
N ARG A 46 3.32 -26.98 5.65
CA ARG A 46 4.73 -27.11 5.22
C ARG A 46 5.05 -28.54 4.77
N GLN A 47 4.53 -29.54 5.48
CA GLN A 47 4.71 -30.94 5.13
C GLN A 47 4.05 -31.25 3.80
N LEU A 48 2.80 -30.83 3.58
CA LEU A 48 2.12 -30.99 2.31
C LEU A 48 2.89 -30.28 1.19
N TYR A 49 3.28 -29.02 1.38
CA TYR A 49 4.08 -28.28 0.38
C TYR A 49 5.38 -29.02 0.00
N LEU A 50 6.11 -29.57 0.99
CA LEU A 50 7.32 -30.35 0.73
C LEU A 50 7.02 -31.65 -0.03
N VAL A 51 5.95 -32.36 0.32
CA VAL A 51 5.53 -33.59 -0.37
C VAL A 51 5.19 -33.29 -1.83
N LEU A 52 4.40 -32.25 -2.09
CA LEU A 52 4.03 -31.85 -3.45
C LEU A 52 5.25 -31.52 -4.30
N HIS A 53 6.18 -30.72 -3.76
CA HIS A 53 7.37 -30.27 -4.47
C HIS A 53 8.44 -31.36 -4.62
N ALA A 54 8.46 -32.37 -3.74
CA ALA A 54 9.42 -33.47 -3.79
C ALA A 54 8.93 -34.66 -4.65
N SER A 55 7.62 -34.76 -4.88
CA SER A 55 7.00 -35.85 -5.62
C SER A 55 7.44 -35.85 -7.09
N GLN A 56 7.77 -37.04 -7.61
CA GLN A 56 8.15 -37.22 -9.02
C GLN A 56 6.94 -37.50 -9.93
N SER A 57 5.79 -37.81 -9.33
CA SER A 57 4.50 -38.05 -9.98
C SER A 57 3.47 -37.03 -9.50
N GLU A 58 2.46 -36.73 -10.31
CA GLU A 58 1.36 -35.85 -9.89
C GLU A 58 0.69 -36.38 -8.61
N PRO A 59 0.78 -35.65 -7.49
CA PRO A 59 0.19 -36.08 -6.23
C PRO A 59 -1.34 -36.01 -6.31
N SER A 60 -2.00 -37.13 -6.05
CA SER A 60 -3.47 -37.23 -6.04
C SER A 60 -4.07 -36.50 -4.83
N VAL A 61 -4.24 -35.19 -4.92
CA VAL A 61 -4.91 -34.38 -3.90
C VAL A 61 -6.41 -34.29 -4.17
N PRO A 62 -7.28 -34.49 -3.16
CA PRO A 62 -8.73 -34.43 -3.35
C PRO A 62 -9.20 -33.06 -3.85
N VAL A 63 -10.05 -33.01 -4.89
CA VAL A 63 -10.64 -31.74 -5.40
C VAL A 63 -11.41 -31.01 -4.30
N GLN A 64 -12.10 -31.76 -3.43
CA GLN A 64 -12.84 -31.20 -2.29
C GLN A 64 -11.92 -30.48 -1.28
N PHE A 65 -10.68 -30.95 -1.13
CA PHE A 65 -9.66 -30.27 -0.32
C PHE A 65 -9.30 -28.92 -0.92
N ILE A 66 -9.03 -28.88 -2.24
CA ILE A 66 -8.69 -27.65 -2.95
C ILE A 66 -9.82 -26.62 -2.82
N LEU A 67 -11.07 -27.02 -3.07
CA LEU A 67 -12.23 -26.13 -2.97
C LEU A 67 -12.44 -25.58 -1.56
N ARG A 68 -12.30 -26.44 -0.54
CA ARG A 68 -12.44 -26.00 0.86
C ARG A 68 -11.27 -25.12 1.31
N LEU A 69 -10.06 -25.40 0.85
CA LEU A 69 -8.89 -24.57 1.13
C LEU A 69 -9.04 -23.19 0.49
N LEU A 70 -9.49 -23.11 -0.77
CA LEU A 70 -9.84 -21.86 -1.45
C LEU A 70 -10.93 -21.07 -0.71
N ALA A 71 -11.93 -21.75 -0.15
CA ALA A 71 -12.97 -21.11 0.63
C ALA A 71 -12.48 -20.62 2.00
N ALA A 72 -11.46 -21.27 2.57
CA ALA A 72 -10.96 -20.95 3.89
C ALA A 72 -9.90 -19.85 3.91
N VAL A 73 -9.04 -19.75 2.90
CA VAL A 73 -7.97 -18.72 2.82
C VAL A 73 -8.50 -17.29 2.99
N PRO A 74 -9.65 -16.88 2.40
CA PRO A 74 -10.23 -15.56 2.61
C PRO A 74 -10.76 -15.30 4.02
N LEU A 75 -11.08 -16.35 4.78
CA LEU A 75 -11.64 -16.26 6.14
C LEU A 75 -10.55 -16.18 7.22
N THR A 76 -9.28 -16.25 6.83
CA THR A 76 -8.16 -16.36 7.76
C THR A 76 -7.80 -14.99 8.36
N ASP A 77 -7.68 -14.93 9.69
CA ASP A 77 -7.34 -13.72 10.45
C ASP A 77 -5.97 -13.13 10.05
N LYS A 78 -5.79 -11.81 10.25
CA LYS A 78 -4.52 -11.07 10.03
C LYS A 78 -3.34 -11.69 10.77
N ASN A 79 -3.58 -12.43 11.84
CA ASN A 79 -2.54 -13.13 12.60
C ASN A 79 -2.00 -14.41 11.93
N ARG A 80 -2.65 -14.88 10.85
CA ARG A 80 -2.35 -16.16 10.16
C ARG A 80 -1.77 -15.97 8.75
N ILE A 81 -1.05 -14.87 8.53
CA ILE A 81 -0.46 -14.53 7.21
C ILE A 81 0.45 -15.64 6.69
N LYS A 82 1.20 -16.32 7.56
CA LYS A 82 2.14 -17.39 7.15
C LYS A 82 1.39 -18.58 6.56
N GLU A 83 0.28 -18.96 7.18
CA GLU A 83 -0.62 -20.02 6.76
C GLU A 83 -1.27 -19.66 5.43
N CYS A 84 -1.78 -18.43 5.28
CA CYS A 84 -2.31 -17.94 4.01
C CYS A 84 -1.28 -18.03 2.87
N LEU A 85 -0.03 -17.64 3.13
CA LEU A 85 1.05 -17.72 2.15
C LEU A 85 1.38 -19.17 1.78
N LEU A 86 1.39 -20.09 2.75
CA LEU A 86 1.60 -21.52 2.51
C LEU A 86 0.45 -22.13 1.71
N CYS A 87 -0.81 -21.85 2.09
CA CYS A 87 -1.98 -22.27 1.33
C CYS A 87 -1.91 -21.78 -0.11
N ARG A 88 -1.54 -20.50 -0.33
CA ARG A 88 -1.33 -19.96 -1.68
C ARG A 88 -0.25 -20.72 -2.44
N ARG A 89 0.88 -21.06 -1.80
CA ARG A 89 1.97 -21.80 -2.46
C ARG A 89 1.58 -23.23 -2.80
N ILE A 90 0.87 -23.92 -1.91
CA ILE A 90 0.30 -25.26 -2.15
C ILE A 90 -0.68 -25.21 -3.31
N LEU A 91 -1.61 -24.25 -3.29
CA LEU A 91 -2.60 -24.05 -4.34
C LEU A 91 -1.96 -23.70 -5.69
N MET A 92 -0.77 -23.12 -5.73
CA MET A 92 -0.03 -22.88 -6.98
C MET A 92 0.67 -24.14 -7.50
N GLU A 93 1.09 -25.04 -6.61
CA GLU A 93 1.81 -26.28 -6.96
C GLU A 93 0.87 -27.38 -7.47
N LEU A 94 -0.39 -27.38 -7.04
CA LEU A 94 -1.40 -28.40 -7.39
C LEU A 94 -1.97 -28.24 -8.82
N ILE A 95 -1.14 -27.84 -9.78
CA ILE A 95 -1.54 -27.53 -11.16
C ILE A 95 -0.73 -28.30 -12.19
N PRO A 96 -1.39 -28.78 -13.26
CA PRO A 96 -2.68 -28.32 -13.79
C PRO A 96 -3.93 -28.88 -13.12
N PHE A 97 -4.88 -28.01 -12.76
CA PHE A 97 -6.26 -28.44 -12.56
C PHE A 97 -6.86 -28.79 -13.93
N HIS A 98 -6.65 -30.03 -14.39
CA HIS A 98 -7.41 -30.58 -15.50
C HIS A 98 -8.81 -30.91 -15.00
N SER A 99 -9.71 -29.93 -14.99
CA SER A 99 -11.10 -30.23 -15.30
C SER A 99 -11.31 -29.99 -16.78
N ASP A 100 -10.74 -30.87 -17.61
CA ASP A 100 -11.53 -31.32 -18.76
C ASP A 100 -12.78 -32.02 -18.20
N ASP A 101 -13.90 -31.85 -18.89
CA ASP A 101 -15.29 -32.14 -18.49
C ASP A 101 -15.93 -31.05 -17.60
N SER A 102 -16.60 -30.03 -18.14
CA SER A 102 -17.68 -30.16 -19.10
C SER A 102 -17.94 -28.82 -19.80
N ALA A 103 -17.77 -28.83 -21.12
CA ALA A 103 -18.65 -28.09 -21.99
C ALA A 103 -19.99 -28.83 -22.03
N SER A 104 -20.96 -28.37 -21.25
CA SER A 104 -22.39 -28.67 -21.46
C SER A 104 -23.17 -27.58 -20.75
N GLN A 105 -23.59 -26.57 -21.51
CA GLN A 105 -24.97 -26.39 -21.97
C GLN A 105 -25.89 -25.91 -20.85
N ASP A 106 -26.39 -24.70 -21.04
CA ASP A 106 -27.68 -24.19 -20.57
C ASP A 106 -28.21 -24.81 -19.27
N GLY A 107 -27.81 -24.22 -18.15
CA GLY A 107 -28.34 -24.58 -16.84
C GLY A 107 -28.24 -23.41 -15.88
N SER A 108 -29.37 -22.76 -15.64
CA SER A 108 -29.57 -21.66 -14.70
C SER A 108 -29.46 -22.10 -13.22
N ASP A 109 -28.44 -22.87 -12.86
CA ASP A 109 -28.27 -23.38 -11.51
C ASP A 109 -27.29 -22.52 -10.71
N MET A 110 -27.83 -21.71 -9.78
CA MET A 110 -27.07 -20.83 -8.88
C MET A 110 -25.92 -21.54 -8.13
N LYS A 111 -26.03 -22.85 -7.87
CA LYS A 111 -24.98 -23.62 -7.19
C LYS A 111 -23.76 -23.89 -8.08
N GLN A 112 -23.96 -24.02 -9.39
CA GLN A 112 -22.86 -24.22 -10.34
C GLN A 112 -22.09 -22.91 -10.54
N THR A 113 -22.78 -21.78 -10.65
CA THR A 113 -22.14 -20.45 -10.77
C THR A 113 -21.27 -20.09 -9.56
N THR A 114 -21.71 -20.37 -8.34
CA THR A 114 -20.89 -20.14 -7.13
C THR A 114 -19.64 -21.03 -7.07
N THR A 115 -19.74 -22.26 -7.58
CA THR A 115 -18.61 -23.20 -7.61
C THR A 115 -17.58 -22.78 -8.65
N GLU A 116 -18.02 -22.38 -9.85
CA GLU A 116 -17.13 -21.91 -10.92
C GLU A 116 -16.48 -20.56 -10.56
N SER A 117 -17.21 -19.63 -9.95
CA SER A 117 -16.64 -18.34 -9.54
C SER A 117 -15.55 -18.48 -8.46
N SER A 118 -15.59 -19.56 -7.67
CA SER A 118 -14.56 -19.88 -6.68
C SER A 118 -13.24 -20.34 -7.31
N LYS A 119 -13.25 -20.81 -8.56
CA LYS A 119 -12.04 -21.24 -9.30
C LYS A 119 -11.31 -20.08 -9.99
N LEU A 120 -11.95 -18.92 -10.16
CA LEU A 120 -11.41 -17.79 -10.90
C LEU A 120 -10.02 -17.34 -10.39
N LEU A 121 -9.78 -17.34 -9.07
CA LEU A 121 -8.48 -16.94 -8.53
C LEU A 121 -7.34 -17.86 -8.99
N LEU A 122 -7.58 -19.16 -9.10
CA LEU A 122 -6.59 -20.10 -9.66
C LEU A 122 -6.40 -19.85 -11.15
N GLN A 123 -7.50 -19.65 -11.87
CA GLN A 123 -7.47 -19.33 -13.31
C GLN A 123 -6.73 -18.01 -13.58
N ALA A 124 -6.72 -17.06 -12.65
CA ALA A 124 -5.96 -15.83 -12.79
C ALA A 124 -4.45 -16.03 -12.81
N LEU A 125 -3.97 -17.08 -12.13
CA LEU A 125 -2.55 -17.38 -12.02
C LEU A 125 -2.04 -18.27 -13.16
N GLN A 126 -2.89 -19.13 -13.71
CA GLN A 126 -2.47 -20.22 -14.61
C GLN A 126 -3.23 -20.29 -15.92
N GLY A 127 -4.34 -19.58 -16.04
CA GLY A 127 -5.19 -19.65 -17.23
C GLY A 127 -4.46 -19.25 -18.51
N LYS A 128 -3.37 -18.48 -18.41
CA LYS A 128 -2.50 -18.14 -19.54
C LYS A 128 -1.73 -19.35 -20.07
N GLU A 129 -1.11 -20.13 -19.19
CA GLU A 129 -0.36 -21.34 -19.58
C GLU A 129 -1.29 -22.43 -20.09
N LEU A 130 -2.49 -22.52 -19.51
CA LEU A 130 -3.53 -23.49 -19.88
C LEU A 130 -4.36 -23.06 -21.11
N GLY A 131 -4.12 -21.87 -21.67
CA GLY A 131 -4.85 -21.34 -22.83
C GLY A 131 -6.36 -21.11 -22.61
N CYS A 132 -6.85 -21.16 -21.37
CA CYS A 132 -8.27 -21.05 -21.03
C CYS A 132 -8.69 -19.66 -20.53
N LEU A 133 -7.74 -18.71 -20.43
CA LEU A 133 -7.97 -17.40 -19.84
C LEU A 133 -9.03 -16.56 -20.59
N SER A 134 -9.03 -16.59 -21.92
CA SER A 134 -9.98 -15.80 -22.73
C SER A 134 -11.44 -16.20 -22.47
N LYS A 135 -11.72 -17.50 -22.31
CA LYS A 135 -13.04 -18.04 -21.97
C LYS A 135 -13.51 -17.53 -20.60
N HIS A 136 -12.67 -17.66 -19.58
CA HIS A 136 -13.00 -17.25 -18.22
C HIS A 136 -13.10 -15.73 -18.07
N LEU A 137 -12.32 -14.99 -18.85
CA LEU A 137 -12.41 -13.53 -18.96
C LEU A 137 -13.77 -13.10 -19.51
N ALA A 138 -14.22 -13.67 -20.62
CA ALA A 138 -15.54 -13.40 -21.17
C ALA A 138 -16.66 -13.77 -20.18
N GLN A 139 -16.53 -14.92 -19.50
CA GLN A 139 -17.49 -15.36 -18.50
C GLN A 139 -17.58 -14.42 -17.30
N ALA A 140 -16.43 -13.96 -16.79
CA ALA A 140 -16.38 -13.03 -15.66
C ALA A 140 -17.02 -11.68 -16.02
N VAL A 141 -16.75 -11.15 -17.21
CA VAL A 141 -17.40 -9.92 -17.71
C VAL A 141 -18.91 -10.12 -17.84
N CYS A 142 -19.35 -11.27 -18.37
CA CYS A 142 -20.78 -11.60 -18.45
C CYS A 142 -21.44 -11.62 -17.06
N TRP A 143 -20.80 -12.22 -16.06
CA TRP A 143 -21.32 -12.25 -14.69
C TRP A 143 -21.44 -10.87 -14.05
N LEU A 144 -20.58 -9.91 -14.40
CA LEU A 144 -20.68 -8.53 -13.91
C LEU A 144 -21.94 -7.82 -14.39
N THR A 145 -22.34 -8.04 -15.64
CA THR A 145 -23.40 -7.28 -16.31
C THR A 145 -24.75 -7.99 -16.31
N SER A 146 -24.78 -9.29 -16.02
CA SER A 146 -26.00 -10.09 -16.12
C SER A 146 -26.94 -9.84 -14.94
N GLU A 147 -28.20 -9.52 -15.23
CA GLU A 147 -29.26 -9.43 -14.23
C GLU A 147 -29.52 -10.81 -13.60
N GLY A 148 -29.70 -10.84 -12.28
CA GLY A 148 -29.99 -12.07 -11.54
C GLY A 148 -28.76 -12.87 -11.08
N VAL A 149 -27.54 -12.48 -11.44
CA VAL A 149 -26.32 -13.05 -10.85
C VAL A 149 -26.16 -12.55 -9.42
N ASP A 150 -25.78 -13.46 -8.52
CA ASP A 150 -25.57 -13.09 -7.12
C ASP A 150 -24.37 -12.14 -6.97
N LEU A 151 -24.45 -11.23 -6.01
CA LEU A 151 -23.44 -10.18 -5.81
C LEU A 151 -22.10 -10.74 -5.28
N ASP A 152 -22.07 -11.96 -4.73
CA ASP A 152 -20.82 -12.63 -4.31
C ASP A 152 -20.01 -13.09 -5.53
N THR A 153 -20.70 -13.67 -6.52
CA THR A 153 -20.17 -14.05 -7.82
C THR A 153 -19.69 -12.81 -8.58
N GLN A 154 -20.46 -11.72 -8.59
CA GLN A 154 -19.99 -10.45 -9.17
C GLN A 154 -18.71 -9.94 -8.51
N ARG A 155 -18.61 -10.03 -7.17
CA ARG A 155 -17.42 -9.64 -6.43
C ARG A 155 -16.20 -10.49 -6.82
N ARG A 156 -16.35 -11.81 -6.91
CA ARG A 156 -15.27 -12.73 -7.33
C ARG A 156 -14.83 -12.47 -8.77
N ALA A 157 -15.80 -12.26 -9.66
CA ALA A 157 -15.56 -11.89 -11.06
C ALA A 157 -14.78 -10.57 -11.16
N PHE A 158 -15.19 -9.55 -10.38
CA PHE A 158 -14.50 -8.26 -10.36
C PHE A 158 -13.04 -8.40 -9.88
N PHE A 159 -12.81 -9.10 -8.76
CA PHE A 159 -11.46 -9.35 -8.26
C PHE A 159 -10.59 -10.10 -9.27
N PHE A 160 -11.15 -11.09 -9.96
CA PHE A 160 -10.49 -11.79 -11.05
C PHE A 160 -10.07 -10.85 -12.17
N LEU A 161 -10.97 -9.98 -12.63
CA LEU A 161 -10.70 -9.05 -13.72
C LEU A 161 -9.60 -8.04 -13.39
N VAL A 162 -9.62 -7.49 -12.16
CA VAL A 162 -8.53 -6.63 -11.67
C VAL A 162 -7.22 -7.42 -11.61
N SER A 163 -7.24 -8.67 -11.14
CA SER A 163 -6.05 -9.52 -11.08
C SER A 163 -5.47 -9.83 -12.47
N ILE A 164 -6.34 -10.12 -13.46
CA ILE A 164 -5.92 -10.33 -14.86
C ILE A 164 -5.33 -9.06 -15.46
N SER A 165 -5.89 -7.88 -15.16
CA SER A 165 -5.34 -6.61 -15.64
C SER A 165 -3.91 -6.38 -15.14
N LEU A 166 -3.56 -6.90 -13.96
CA LEU A 166 -2.22 -6.83 -13.38
C LEU A 166 -1.29 -7.91 -13.92
N LEU A 167 -1.71 -9.17 -13.96
CA LEU A 167 -0.84 -10.31 -14.28
C LEU A 167 -0.72 -10.57 -15.78
N HIS A 168 -1.79 -10.32 -16.53
CA HIS A 168 -1.95 -10.74 -17.92
C HIS A 168 -2.59 -9.63 -18.76
N SER A 169 -2.15 -8.39 -18.57
CA SER A 169 -2.70 -7.18 -19.18
C SER A 169 -3.02 -7.35 -20.69
N SER A 170 -2.12 -7.96 -21.46
CA SER A 170 -2.29 -8.27 -22.90
C SER A 170 -3.63 -8.92 -23.29
N GLN A 171 -4.27 -9.67 -22.39
CA GLN A 171 -5.46 -10.46 -22.67
C GLN A 171 -6.78 -9.69 -22.55
N VAL A 172 -6.78 -8.54 -21.86
CA VAL A 172 -8.00 -7.75 -21.63
C VAL A 172 -8.29 -6.83 -22.81
N SER A 173 -9.44 -6.99 -23.48
CA SER A 173 -9.81 -6.14 -24.61
C SER A 173 -10.32 -4.76 -24.15
N THR A 174 -10.25 -3.77 -25.03
CA THR A 174 -10.75 -2.41 -24.77
C THR A 174 -12.25 -2.37 -24.43
N ASP A 175 -13.05 -3.20 -25.10
CA ASP A 175 -14.49 -3.29 -24.83
C ASP A 175 -14.76 -3.85 -23.43
N GLN A 176 -14.01 -4.90 -23.03
CA GLN A 176 -14.10 -5.45 -21.68
C GLN A 176 -13.71 -4.42 -20.62
N VAL A 177 -12.65 -3.66 -20.88
CA VAL A 177 -12.24 -2.56 -19.98
C VAL A 177 -13.37 -1.56 -19.80
N LYS A 178 -14.00 -1.13 -20.90
CA LYS A 178 -15.09 -0.17 -20.85
C LYS A 178 -16.28 -0.71 -20.05
N THR A 179 -16.71 -1.94 -20.34
CA THR A 179 -17.81 -2.60 -19.60
C THR A 179 -17.54 -2.68 -18.10
N VAL A 180 -16.33 -3.09 -17.70
CA VAL A 180 -15.95 -3.15 -16.28
C VAL A 180 -15.93 -1.74 -15.67
N SER A 181 -15.43 -0.74 -16.40
CA SER A 181 -15.35 0.64 -15.91
C SER A 181 -16.74 1.28 -15.73
N ASP A 182 -17.67 1.01 -16.64
CA ASP A 182 -19.07 1.44 -16.53
C ASP A 182 -19.74 0.78 -15.31
N GLN A 183 -19.47 -0.51 -15.08
CA GLN A 183 -20.00 -1.23 -13.91
C GLN A 183 -19.43 -0.69 -12.59
N MET A 184 -18.12 -0.43 -12.52
CA MET A 184 -17.47 0.21 -11.37
C MET A 184 -18.07 1.58 -11.09
N SER A 185 -18.28 2.38 -12.14
CA SER A 185 -18.92 3.70 -12.03
C SER A 185 -20.32 3.60 -11.41
N SER A 186 -21.09 2.57 -11.75
CA SER A 186 -22.40 2.31 -11.14
C SER A 186 -22.28 1.92 -9.66
N TRP A 187 -21.40 0.98 -9.33
CA TRP A 187 -21.24 0.49 -7.95
C TRP A 187 -20.74 1.56 -6.98
N LEU A 188 -19.90 2.50 -7.43
CA LEU A 188 -19.45 3.63 -6.62
C LEU A 188 -20.60 4.54 -6.18
N MET A 189 -21.65 4.67 -7.01
CA MET A 189 -22.71 5.66 -6.79
C MET A 189 -24.01 5.08 -6.26
N ASN A 190 -24.28 3.79 -6.50
CA ASN A 190 -25.62 3.20 -6.34
C ASN A 190 -25.73 2.19 -5.17
N ALA A 191 -24.85 2.28 -4.16
CA ALA A 191 -24.96 1.43 -2.98
C ALA A 191 -25.99 1.96 -1.96
N SER A 192 -26.64 1.02 -1.27
CA SER A 192 -27.66 1.24 -0.27
C SER A 192 -27.16 2.08 0.91
N LEU A 193 -28.01 2.95 1.43
CA LEU A 193 -27.80 3.66 2.70
C LEU A 193 -28.40 2.95 3.90
N CYS A 194 -28.97 1.77 3.69
CA CYS A 194 -29.57 0.94 4.70
C CYS A 194 -28.66 -0.26 4.97
N GLN A 195 -28.41 -0.53 6.24
CA GLN A 195 -27.62 -1.68 6.68
C GLN A 195 -28.37 -2.98 6.39
N ALA A 196 -27.62 -4.08 6.29
CA ALA A 196 -28.22 -5.40 6.19
C ALA A 196 -28.97 -5.76 7.48
N PRO A 197 -30.05 -6.58 7.40
CA PRO A 197 -30.74 -7.07 8.58
C PRO A 197 -29.79 -7.79 9.53
N ILE A 198 -30.02 -7.67 10.83
CA ILE A 198 -29.21 -8.34 11.86
C ILE A 198 -29.40 -9.86 11.70
N PRO A 199 -28.33 -10.63 11.39
CA PRO A 199 -28.44 -12.05 11.06
C PRO A 199 -28.92 -12.93 12.24
N TYR A 200 -28.87 -12.42 13.47
CA TYR A 200 -29.18 -13.17 14.70
C TYR A 200 -30.51 -12.79 15.37
N THR A 201 -31.27 -11.84 14.83
CA THR A 201 -32.58 -11.46 15.41
C THR A 201 -33.69 -11.67 14.39
N PHE A 202 -34.22 -12.90 14.33
CA PHE A 202 -35.48 -13.14 13.64
C PHE A 202 -36.62 -12.72 14.56
N ASN A 203 -37.21 -11.55 14.30
CA ASN A 203 -38.31 -11.03 15.13
C ASN A 203 -39.58 -10.91 14.27
N PRO A 204 -40.44 -11.96 14.23
CA PRO A 204 -41.54 -12.07 13.28
C PRO A 204 -42.66 -11.03 13.45
N PHE A 205 -42.60 -10.21 14.50
CA PHE A 205 -43.59 -9.18 14.83
C PHE A 205 -43.07 -7.75 14.71
N LYS A 206 -41.78 -7.54 14.37
CA LYS A 206 -41.26 -6.21 14.04
C LYS A 206 -41.20 -6.08 12.52
N LYS A 207 -41.83 -5.04 11.98
CA LYS A 207 -41.53 -4.53 10.64
C LYS A 207 -40.01 -4.39 10.53
N ASP A 208 -39.39 -4.95 9.49
CA ASP A 208 -37.93 -4.86 9.26
C ASP A 208 -37.45 -3.44 9.52
N GLN A 209 -36.82 -3.20 10.68
CA GLN A 209 -36.25 -1.90 11.00
C GLN A 209 -34.95 -1.81 10.22
N SER A 210 -35.06 -1.28 9.00
CA SER A 210 -33.92 -0.91 8.19
C SER A 210 -33.19 0.25 8.86
N TYR A 211 -32.07 -0.04 9.51
CA TYR A 211 -31.24 1.00 10.13
C TYR A 211 -30.36 1.66 9.06
N PRO A 212 -30.32 2.99 8.99
CA PRO A 212 -29.41 3.66 8.08
C PRO A 212 -27.96 3.38 8.48
N VAL A 213 -27.06 3.35 7.49
CA VAL A 213 -25.63 3.49 7.76
C VAL A 213 -25.37 4.87 8.34
N THR A 214 -24.29 4.97 9.11
CA THR A 214 -23.89 6.23 9.72
C THR A 214 -22.63 6.77 9.07
N GLU A 215 -22.35 8.04 9.32
CA GLU A 215 -21.08 8.68 9.07
C GLU A 215 -20.11 8.32 10.20
N VAL A 216 -18.83 8.64 10.04
CA VAL A 216 -17.78 8.40 11.07
C VAL A 216 -18.03 9.13 12.41
N ASP A 217 -18.80 10.22 12.38
CA ASP A 217 -19.27 10.95 13.58
C ASP A 217 -20.57 10.36 14.16
N GLY A 218 -21.08 9.30 13.52
CA GLY A 218 -22.29 8.54 13.84
C GLY A 218 -23.61 9.28 13.58
N ASN A 219 -23.61 10.37 12.81
CA ASN A 219 -24.84 10.90 12.22
C ASN A 219 -25.34 9.97 11.11
N PRO A 220 -26.65 9.86 10.84
CA PRO A 220 -27.15 9.09 9.71
C PRO A 220 -26.60 9.61 8.37
N ALA A 221 -26.24 8.71 7.46
CA ALA A 221 -25.78 9.11 6.14
C ALA A 221 -26.92 9.71 5.30
N THR A 222 -26.66 10.85 4.67
CA THR A 222 -27.65 11.61 3.88
C THR A 222 -27.33 11.69 2.39
N ASN A 223 -26.11 11.32 2.00
CA ASN A 223 -25.63 11.30 0.62
C ASN A 223 -25.33 9.85 0.20
N PHE A 224 -24.84 9.61 -1.02
CA PHE A 224 -24.52 8.25 -1.49
C PHE A 224 -23.47 7.55 -0.60
N PHE A 225 -23.53 6.22 -0.60
CA PHE A 225 -22.71 5.36 0.25
C PHE A 225 -21.24 5.39 -0.19
N THR A 226 -20.33 5.34 0.79
CA THR A 226 -18.88 5.31 0.61
C THR A 226 -18.22 4.33 1.57
N VAL A 227 -16.95 4.05 1.36
CA VAL A 227 -16.11 3.21 2.23
C VAL A 227 -16.01 3.71 3.67
N LEU A 228 -16.27 5.00 3.92
CA LEU A 228 -16.26 5.59 5.27
C LEU A 228 -17.64 5.62 5.94
N ASN A 229 -18.68 5.11 5.29
CA ASN A 229 -19.95 4.90 5.95
C ASN A 229 -19.90 3.67 6.85
N ILE A 230 -20.33 3.84 8.09
CA ILE A 230 -20.22 2.84 9.15
C ILE A 230 -21.56 2.12 9.31
N GLY A 231 -21.54 0.80 9.07
CA GLY A 231 -22.63 -0.12 9.35
C GLY A 231 -22.18 -1.27 10.25
N GLN A 232 -23.12 -1.84 11.02
CA GLN A 232 -22.90 -3.07 11.79
C GLN A 232 -22.85 -4.29 10.86
N TYR A 233 -23.71 -4.29 9.85
CA TYR A 233 -23.79 -5.34 8.82
C TYR A 233 -23.94 -4.67 7.46
N TYR A 234 -23.01 -4.99 6.55
CA TYR A 234 -23.04 -4.46 5.19
C TYR A 234 -23.86 -5.36 4.27
N THR A 235 -24.66 -4.75 3.40
CA THR A 235 -25.29 -5.43 2.28
C THR A 235 -24.24 -5.75 1.20
N ASN A 236 -24.54 -6.69 0.31
CA ASN A 236 -23.58 -7.10 -0.72
C ASN A 236 -23.23 -5.97 -1.71
N ASP A 237 -24.17 -5.06 -2.00
CA ASP A 237 -23.93 -3.87 -2.82
C ASP A 237 -23.02 -2.85 -2.12
N GLN A 238 -23.16 -2.67 -0.80
CA GLN A 238 -22.22 -1.87 0.01
C GLN A 238 -20.82 -2.49 0.00
N LEU A 239 -20.71 -3.81 0.09
CA LEU A 239 -19.44 -4.50 -0.08
C LEU A 239 -18.85 -4.24 -1.47
N LEU A 240 -19.62 -4.40 -2.56
CA LEU A 240 -19.15 -4.11 -3.91
C LEU A 240 -18.64 -2.68 -4.05
N ASN A 241 -19.30 -1.69 -3.44
CA ASN A 241 -18.81 -0.31 -3.38
C ASN A 241 -17.43 -0.20 -2.70
N ILE A 242 -17.26 -0.82 -1.53
CA ILE A 242 -15.99 -0.85 -0.79
C ILE A 242 -14.89 -1.53 -1.61
N TYR A 243 -15.18 -2.67 -2.24
CA TYR A 243 -14.23 -3.38 -3.11
C TYR A 243 -13.87 -2.54 -4.34
N THR A 244 -14.84 -1.85 -4.92
CA THR A 244 -14.64 -0.98 -6.09
C THR A 244 -13.68 0.15 -5.74
N PHE A 245 -13.91 0.88 -4.65
CA PHE A 245 -12.99 1.93 -4.20
C PHE A 245 -11.58 1.36 -3.94
N SER A 246 -11.50 0.23 -3.25
CA SER A 246 -10.23 -0.40 -2.84
C SER A 246 -9.38 -0.93 -4.01
N MET A 247 -9.99 -1.18 -5.18
CA MET A 247 -9.31 -1.64 -6.39
C MET A 247 -9.26 -0.58 -7.50
N LEU A 248 -9.84 0.60 -7.27
CA LEU A 248 -10.02 1.65 -8.28
C LEU A 248 -8.68 2.16 -8.83
N TYR A 249 -7.74 2.52 -7.95
CA TYR A 249 -6.42 2.96 -8.36
C TYR A 249 -5.69 1.89 -9.18
N GLN A 250 -5.74 0.63 -8.72
CA GLN A 250 -5.09 -0.48 -9.39
C GLN A 250 -5.67 -0.70 -10.79
N TRP A 251 -7.00 -0.70 -10.93
CA TRP A 251 -7.66 -0.84 -12.23
C TRP A 251 -7.28 0.27 -13.20
N LEU A 252 -7.45 1.54 -12.79
CA LEU A 252 -7.13 2.71 -13.62
C LEU A 252 -5.65 2.74 -14.03
N SER A 253 -4.73 2.42 -13.11
CA SER A 253 -3.29 2.49 -13.36
C SER A 253 -2.77 1.39 -14.29
N GLN A 254 -3.22 0.14 -14.12
CA GLN A 254 -2.72 -0.97 -14.95
C GLN A 254 -3.25 -0.89 -16.39
N VAL A 255 -4.53 -0.56 -16.53
CA VAL A 255 -5.16 -0.45 -17.85
C VAL A 255 -4.62 0.76 -18.64
N SER A 256 -4.37 1.89 -17.97
CA SER A 256 -3.76 3.05 -18.64
C SER A 256 -2.32 2.79 -19.09
N ARG A 257 -1.50 2.11 -18.28
CA ARG A 257 -0.14 1.69 -18.67
C ARG A 257 -0.13 0.77 -19.88
N LYS A 258 -1.05 -0.20 -19.93
CA LYS A 258 -1.20 -1.11 -21.08
C LYS A 258 -1.45 -0.33 -22.37
N THR A 259 -2.45 0.56 -22.35
CA THR A 259 -2.88 1.27 -23.56
C THR A 259 -1.74 2.11 -24.15
N ARG A 260 -0.91 2.73 -23.29
CA ARG A 260 0.31 3.45 -23.72
C ARG A 260 1.38 2.55 -24.32
N THR A 261 1.46 1.29 -23.87
CA THR A 261 2.50 0.33 -24.32
C THR A 261 2.11 -0.35 -25.64
N ASP A 262 0.83 -0.69 -25.83
CA ASP A 262 0.37 -1.35 -27.05
C ASP A 262 0.48 -0.41 -28.27
N ASN A 263 0.26 0.90 -28.07
CA ASN A 263 0.29 1.89 -29.14
C ASN A 263 1.71 2.44 -29.45
N SER A 264 2.66 2.36 -28.51
CA SER A 264 4.06 2.73 -28.76
C SER A 264 4.79 1.73 -29.68
N ILE A 265 4.29 0.50 -29.82
CA ILE A 265 4.83 -0.52 -30.73
C ILE A 265 4.39 -0.26 -32.19
N ILE A 266 3.29 0.47 -32.40
CA ILE A 266 2.62 0.57 -33.72
C ILE A 266 3.03 1.83 -34.49
N ASP A 267 3.44 2.93 -33.83
CA ASP A 267 3.73 4.22 -34.50
C ASP A 267 5.10 4.82 -34.18
N THR A 268 5.81 5.28 -35.22
CA THR A 268 7.13 5.94 -35.16
C THR A 268 7.07 7.46 -34.95
N SER A 269 5.88 8.04 -34.68
CA SER A 269 5.68 9.46 -34.38
C SER A 269 5.12 9.67 -32.96
N GLU A 270 6.00 9.98 -32.00
CA GLU A 270 5.71 9.99 -30.56
C GLU A 270 4.67 11.05 -30.11
N GLU A 271 4.55 12.18 -30.80
CA GLU A 271 3.66 13.28 -30.35
C GLU A 271 2.17 13.02 -30.70
N ASN A 272 1.89 12.49 -31.89
CA ASN A 272 0.52 12.20 -32.31
C ASN A 272 -0.04 10.95 -31.61
N SER A 273 0.80 9.96 -31.28
CA SER A 273 0.39 8.73 -30.59
C SER A 273 0.00 9.01 -29.13
N GLN A 274 0.78 9.83 -28.40
CA GLN A 274 0.44 10.21 -27.02
C GLN A 274 -0.89 10.95 -26.92
N GLN A 275 -1.19 11.83 -27.88
CA GLN A 275 -2.45 12.56 -27.91
C GLN A 275 -3.64 11.63 -28.23
N PHE A 276 -3.47 10.71 -29.18
CA PHE A 276 -4.49 9.72 -29.53
C PHE A 276 -4.79 8.74 -28.37
N ASP A 277 -3.76 8.31 -27.64
CA ASP A 277 -3.88 7.45 -26.46
C ASP A 277 -4.68 8.13 -25.34
N LYS A 278 -4.37 9.39 -25.06
CA LYS A 278 -5.13 10.19 -24.08
C LYS A 278 -6.60 10.30 -24.46
N ILE A 279 -6.92 10.55 -25.74
CA ILE A 279 -8.31 10.64 -26.21
C ILE A 279 -9.04 9.31 -26.06
N THR A 280 -8.38 8.20 -26.37
CA THR A 280 -8.96 6.86 -26.29
C THR A 280 -9.21 6.45 -24.84
N LEU A 281 -8.21 6.61 -23.96
CA LEU A 281 -8.32 6.36 -22.52
C LEU A 281 -9.42 7.20 -21.88
N ARG A 282 -9.51 8.48 -22.26
CA ARG A 282 -10.57 9.36 -21.81
C ARG A 282 -11.94 8.81 -22.17
N LYS A 283 -12.16 8.36 -23.41
CA LYS A 283 -13.46 7.79 -23.83
C LYS A 283 -13.81 6.49 -23.11
N ILE A 284 -12.80 5.68 -22.78
CA ILE A 284 -12.98 4.41 -22.07
C ILE A 284 -13.36 4.66 -20.61
N PHE A 285 -12.77 5.68 -19.99
CA PHE A 285 -12.93 5.97 -18.58
C PHE A 285 -13.83 7.16 -18.25
N ASP A 286 -14.45 7.81 -19.23
CA ASP A 286 -15.14 9.11 -19.07
C ASP A 286 -16.09 9.12 -17.85
N SER A 287 -17.03 8.15 -17.80
CA SER A 287 -17.95 8.01 -16.66
C SER A 287 -17.24 7.65 -15.36
N LEU A 288 -16.27 6.74 -15.42
CA LEU A 288 -15.56 6.29 -14.22
C LEU A 288 -14.71 7.41 -13.60
N VAL A 289 -14.05 8.25 -14.40
CA VAL A 289 -13.26 9.40 -13.95
C VAL A 289 -14.16 10.39 -13.20
N ASP A 290 -15.29 10.79 -13.80
CA ASP A 290 -16.23 11.72 -13.16
C ASP A 290 -16.75 11.17 -11.82
N ARG A 291 -17.17 9.89 -11.80
CA ARG A 291 -17.67 9.26 -10.56
C ARG A 291 -16.58 9.03 -9.53
N SER A 292 -15.35 8.77 -9.96
CA SER A 292 -14.20 8.64 -9.05
C SER A 292 -13.91 9.98 -8.36
N ILE A 293 -14.00 11.10 -9.07
CA ILE A 293 -13.81 12.44 -8.50
C ILE A 293 -14.92 12.77 -7.49
N ASP A 294 -16.18 12.55 -7.86
CA ASP A 294 -17.31 12.83 -6.95
C ASP A 294 -17.24 11.94 -5.70
N TYR A 295 -16.91 10.66 -5.85
CA TYR A 295 -16.70 9.74 -4.73
C TYR A 295 -15.53 10.18 -3.84
N ALA A 296 -14.38 10.50 -4.45
CA ALA A 296 -13.21 10.99 -3.76
C ALA A 296 -13.51 12.26 -2.95
N PHE A 297 -14.22 13.23 -3.55
CA PHE A 297 -14.60 14.47 -2.85
C PHE A 297 -15.53 14.20 -1.67
N ARG A 298 -16.42 13.22 -1.81
CA ARG A 298 -17.27 12.78 -0.70
C ARG A 298 -16.45 12.18 0.44
N VAL A 299 -15.47 11.34 0.12
CA VAL A 299 -14.53 10.76 1.11
C VAL A 299 -13.69 11.85 1.78
N LEU A 300 -13.20 12.84 1.01
CA LEU A 300 -12.48 14.00 1.56
C LEU A 300 -13.33 14.74 2.61
N ASP A 301 -14.61 15.01 2.33
CA ASP A 301 -15.54 15.64 3.28
C ASP A 301 -15.72 14.80 4.56
N GLN A 302 -15.81 13.47 4.44
CA GLN A 302 -15.93 12.58 5.60
C GLN A 302 -14.65 12.54 6.44
N CYS A 303 -13.48 12.66 5.82
CA CYS A 303 -12.20 12.75 6.53
C CYS A 303 -12.07 14.04 7.37
N GLU A 304 -12.85 15.09 7.10
CA GLU A 304 -12.86 16.30 7.93
C GLU A 304 -13.71 16.15 9.21
N ARG A 305 -14.50 15.09 9.31
CA ARG A 305 -15.37 14.83 10.46
C ARG A 305 -14.60 14.09 11.55
N LYS A 306 -14.90 14.42 12.81
CA LYS A 306 -14.26 13.78 13.96
C LYS A 306 -14.82 12.36 14.15
N PRO A 307 -13.99 11.31 14.06
CA PRO A 307 -14.44 9.94 14.24
C PRO A 307 -14.83 9.66 15.70
N LYS A 308 -15.81 8.77 15.90
CA LYS A 308 -16.25 8.33 17.25
C LYS A 308 -15.29 7.36 17.92
N VAL A 309 -14.64 6.49 17.14
CA VAL A 309 -13.73 5.46 17.65
C VAL A 309 -12.36 5.53 16.97
N PRO A 310 -11.27 5.09 17.63
CA PRO A 310 -9.92 5.17 17.09
C PRO A 310 -9.73 4.39 15.77
N SER A 311 -10.40 3.24 15.62
CA SER A 311 -10.32 2.43 14.39
C SER A 311 -10.81 3.18 13.15
N ASP A 312 -11.81 4.04 13.32
CA ASP A 312 -12.37 4.83 12.22
C ASP A 312 -11.42 5.97 11.84
N ALA A 313 -10.66 6.51 12.80
CA ALA A 313 -9.61 7.48 12.54
C ALA A 313 -8.48 6.86 11.70
N GLU A 314 -8.06 5.63 12.02
CA GLU A 314 -7.07 4.89 11.23
C GLU A 314 -7.58 4.61 9.81
N LEU A 315 -8.85 4.21 9.69
CA LEU A 315 -9.51 3.99 8.40
C LEU A 315 -9.59 5.29 7.57
N GLN A 316 -9.93 6.42 8.18
CA GLN A 316 -9.94 7.73 7.51
C GLN A 316 -8.57 8.05 6.91
N ILE A 317 -7.48 7.85 7.66
CA ILE A 317 -6.12 8.11 7.16
C ILE A 317 -5.78 7.21 5.97
N ALA A 318 -6.13 5.92 6.04
CA ALA A 318 -5.90 4.98 4.95
C ALA A 318 -6.70 5.35 3.69
N CYS A 319 -7.98 5.69 3.85
CA CYS A 319 -8.83 6.13 2.74
C CYS A 319 -8.36 7.46 2.16
N LEU A 320 -7.83 8.36 2.97
CA LEU A 320 -7.32 9.65 2.52
C LEU A 320 -6.10 9.50 1.60
N VAL A 321 -5.18 8.59 1.94
CA VAL A 321 -4.01 8.25 1.10
C VAL A 321 -4.49 7.71 -0.24
N GLU A 322 -5.39 6.74 -0.23
CA GLU A 322 -5.93 6.14 -1.45
C GLU A 322 -6.67 7.18 -2.30
N THR A 323 -7.46 8.03 -1.66
CA THR A 323 -8.22 9.12 -2.32
C THR A 323 -7.30 10.08 -3.05
N VAL A 324 -6.20 10.53 -2.43
CA VAL A 324 -5.25 11.44 -3.09
C VAL A 324 -4.56 10.76 -4.28
N ASN A 325 -4.21 9.48 -4.16
CA ASN A 325 -3.62 8.71 -5.27
C ASN A 325 -4.60 8.55 -6.44
N ILE A 326 -5.87 8.28 -6.16
CA ILE A 326 -6.93 8.22 -7.18
C ILE A 326 -7.09 9.59 -7.84
N LEU A 327 -7.18 10.67 -7.06
CA LEU A 327 -7.31 12.04 -7.58
C LEU A 327 -6.13 12.48 -8.45
N ASP A 328 -4.91 12.10 -8.07
CA ASP A 328 -3.72 12.28 -8.90
C ASP A 328 -3.82 11.55 -10.24
N LEU A 329 -4.17 10.26 -10.18
CA LEU A 329 -4.26 9.42 -11.37
C LEU A 329 -5.35 9.89 -12.33
N VAL A 330 -6.55 10.23 -11.84
CA VAL A 330 -7.63 10.73 -12.71
C VAL A 330 -7.26 12.05 -13.38
N CYS A 331 -6.52 12.94 -12.69
CA CYS A 331 -6.02 14.18 -13.30
C CYS A 331 -4.96 13.91 -14.39
N GLN A 332 -4.15 12.86 -14.26
CA GLN A 332 -3.23 12.43 -15.31
C GLN A 332 -3.95 11.77 -16.50
N LEU A 333 -5.14 11.20 -16.28
CA LEU A 333 -5.99 10.64 -17.34
C LEU A 333 -6.79 11.72 -18.07
N ASP A 334 -7.30 12.72 -17.34
CA ASP A 334 -8.03 13.86 -17.90
C ASP A 334 -7.69 15.17 -17.19
N GLU A 335 -6.84 15.96 -17.85
CA GLU A 335 -6.32 17.24 -17.36
C GLU A 335 -7.42 18.29 -17.14
N ARG A 336 -8.62 18.13 -17.72
CA ARG A 336 -9.74 19.08 -17.53
C ARG A 336 -10.19 19.21 -16.07
N HIS A 337 -9.94 18.18 -15.27
CA HIS A 337 -10.33 18.17 -13.87
C HIS A 337 -9.28 18.78 -12.93
N ILE A 338 -8.05 19.04 -13.41
CA ILE A 338 -6.94 19.56 -12.59
C ILE A 338 -7.36 20.80 -11.78
N PRO A 339 -7.96 21.87 -12.36
CA PRO A 339 -8.27 23.06 -11.57
C PRO A 339 -9.21 22.80 -10.39
N ARG A 340 -10.25 21.97 -10.59
CA ARG A 340 -11.24 21.61 -9.56
C ARG A 340 -10.61 20.74 -8.48
N VAL A 341 -9.88 19.70 -8.88
CA VAL A 341 -9.24 18.76 -7.95
C VAL A 341 -8.12 19.43 -7.16
N PHE A 342 -7.30 20.24 -7.82
CA PHE A 342 -6.19 20.94 -7.17
C PHE A 342 -6.66 21.89 -6.07
N GLN A 343 -7.79 22.58 -6.27
CA GLN A 343 -8.37 23.44 -5.23
C GLN A 343 -8.74 22.64 -3.97
N GLU A 344 -9.37 21.48 -4.11
CA GLU A 344 -9.74 20.63 -2.97
C GLU A 344 -8.53 20.03 -2.27
N VAL A 345 -7.55 19.52 -3.02
CA VAL A 345 -6.31 18.97 -2.45
C VAL A 345 -5.53 20.06 -1.71
N LYS A 346 -5.44 21.28 -2.26
CA LYS A 346 -4.78 22.42 -1.62
C LYS A 346 -5.49 22.87 -0.35
N ARG A 347 -6.82 22.88 -0.33
CA ARG A 347 -7.63 23.21 0.86
C ARG A 347 -7.30 22.26 2.00
N MET A 348 -7.28 20.97 1.73
CA MET A 348 -6.95 19.92 2.70
C MET A 348 -5.49 20.02 3.18
N TYR A 349 -4.53 20.25 2.28
CA TYR A 349 -3.11 20.37 2.60
C TYR A 349 -2.80 21.38 3.71
N SER A 350 -3.52 22.51 3.73
CA SER A 350 -3.33 23.57 4.74
C SER A 350 -3.50 23.08 6.19
N LYS A 351 -4.40 22.11 6.40
CA LYS A 351 -4.64 21.48 7.71
C LYS A 351 -3.63 20.37 7.97
N LEU A 352 -3.42 19.47 7.00
CA LEU A 352 -2.56 18.30 7.15
C LEU A 352 -1.11 18.66 7.45
N SER A 353 -0.59 19.70 6.80
CA SER A 353 0.79 20.18 6.93
C SER A 353 1.16 20.70 8.33
N GLN A 354 0.19 20.86 9.23
CA GLN A 354 0.44 21.32 10.59
C GLN A 354 0.92 20.22 11.53
N ASP A 355 0.50 18.98 11.32
CA ASP A 355 0.72 17.85 12.23
C ASP A 355 1.70 16.81 11.61
N PRO A 356 2.84 16.51 12.27
CA PRO A 356 3.75 15.44 11.87
C PRO A 356 3.12 14.06 11.72
N ALA A 357 2.01 13.76 12.42
CA ALA A 357 1.28 12.50 12.27
C ALA A 357 0.76 12.33 10.82
N ASN A 358 0.52 13.43 10.11
CA ASN A 358 0.06 13.45 8.73
C ASN A 358 1.19 13.43 7.70
N ALA A 359 2.46 13.25 8.09
CA ALA A 359 3.58 13.21 7.15
C ALA A 359 3.34 12.23 6.01
N ARG A 360 2.76 11.06 6.33
CA ARG A 360 2.41 10.04 5.35
C ARG A 360 1.47 10.58 4.26
N ILE A 361 0.31 11.16 4.61
CA ILE A 361 -0.59 11.71 3.60
C ILE A 361 0.02 12.92 2.85
N VAL A 362 0.81 13.74 3.53
CA VAL A 362 1.44 14.91 2.90
C VAL A 362 2.39 14.51 1.77
N ILE A 363 3.08 13.37 1.85
CA ILE A 363 3.95 12.93 0.73
C ILE A 363 3.14 12.62 -0.54
N HIS A 364 1.93 12.08 -0.40
CA HIS A 364 1.02 11.84 -1.53
C HIS A 364 0.48 13.14 -2.11
N VAL A 365 0.23 14.14 -1.25
CA VAL A 365 -0.11 15.50 -1.71
C VAL A 365 1.06 16.14 -2.45
N LEU A 366 2.31 15.93 -2.01
CA LEU A 366 3.48 16.39 -2.74
C LEU A 366 3.62 15.70 -4.10
N GLN A 367 3.37 14.39 -4.19
CA GLN A 367 3.37 13.69 -5.47
C GLN A 367 2.31 14.27 -6.43
N PHE A 368 1.09 14.47 -5.96
CA PHE A 368 0.05 15.17 -6.70
C PHE A 368 0.52 16.57 -7.15
N THR A 369 1.16 17.31 -6.25
CA THR A 369 1.66 18.66 -6.56
C THR A 369 2.72 18.61 -7.66
N VAL A 370 3.70 17.70 -7.59
CA VAL A 370 4.74 17.55 -8.62
C VAL A 370 4.11 17.27 -9.98
N ASN A 371 3.16 16.33 -10.04
CA ASN A 371 2.53 15.91 -11.28
C ASN A 371 1.72 17.03 -11.97
N HIS A 372 1.13 17.96 -11.20
CA HIS A 372 0.15 18.94 -11.71
C HIS A 372 0.55 20.41 -11.51
N CYS A 373 1.67 20.71 -10.86
CA CYS A 373 2.08 22.09 -10.57
C CYS A 373 2.33 22.92 -11.82
N THR A 374 2.86 22.31 -12.89
CA THR A 374 3.17 22.97 -14.16
C THR A 374 1.90 23.46 -14.86
N ALA A 375 0.84 22.64 -14.87
CA ALA A 375 -0.45 22.97 -15.49
C ALA A 375 -1.10 24.23 -14.90
N LEU A 376 -0.81 24.54 -13.63
CA LEU A 376 -1.36 25.70 -12.91
C LEU A 376 -0.32 26.78 -12.61
N SER A 377 0.93 26.62 -13.06
CA SER A 377 2.06 27.49 -12.70
C SER A 377 2.17 27.71 -11.18
N TYR A 378 1.96 26.64 -10.41
CA TYR A 378 1.98 26.70 -8.95
C TYR A 378 3.39 26.46 -8.42
N ASP A 379 3.88 27.37 -7.57
CA ASP A 379 5.15 27.19 -6.86
C ASP A 379 4.98 26.29 -5.63
N ALA A 380 5.60 25.10 -5.69
CA ALA A 380 5.56 24.08 -4.66
C ALA A 380 6.68 24.20 -3.61
N SER A 381 7.57 25.20 -3.71
CA SER A 381 8.77 25.33 -2.87
C SER A 381 8.48 25.31 -1.37
N GLU A 382 7.46 26.05 -0.92
CA GLU A 382 7.08 26.07 0.50
C GLU A 382 6.51 24.72 0.95
N SER A 383 5.82 23.99 0.06
CA SER A 383 5.29 22.66 0.38
C SER A 383 6.40 21.64 0.60
N PHE A 384 7.45 21.67 -0.24
CA PHE A 384 8.63 20.85 -0.03
C PHE A 384 9.35 21.22 1.26
N LYS A 385 9.56 22.52 1.52
CA LYS A 385 10.17 22.98 2.77
C LYS A 385 9.40 22.47 3.98
N ILE A 386 8.08 22.62 4.03
CA ILE A 386 7.29 22.13 5.16
C ILE A 386 7.49 20.63 5.36
N PHE A 387 7.45 19.82 4.30
CA PHE A 387 7.66 18.39 4.43
C PHE A 387 9.08 18.03 4.88
N PHE A 388 10.09 18.39 4.11
CA PHE A 388 11.47 17.97 4.34
C PHE A 388 12.10 18.61 5.59
N HIS A 389 11.69 19.86 5.91
CA HIS A 389 12.17 20.54 7.10
C HIS A 389 11.42 20.11 8.37
N LYS A 390 10.09 20.22 8.36
CA LYS A 390 9.27 20.10 9.59
C LYS A 390 8.73 18.70 9.81
N LEU A 391 8.16 18.06 8.79
CA LEU A 391 7.46 16.78 8.95
C LEU A 391 8.44 15.60 8.98
N LEU A 392 9.31 15.48 7.99
CA LEU A 392 10.27 14.38 7.87
C LEU A 392 11.21 14.33 9.07
N SER A 393 11.71 15.48 9.53
CA SER A 393 12.62 15.56 10.68
C SER A 393 12.05 15.02 11.99
N ARG A 394 10.72 14.84 12.07
CA ARG A 394 10.00 14.29 13.23
C ARG A 394 9.43 12.89 12.99
N SER A 395 9.34 12.45 11.73
CA SER A 395 8.65 11.21 11.33
C SER A 395 9.54 10.22 10.57
N PHE A 396 10.82 10.52 10.37
CA PHE A 396 11.79 9.64 9.68
C PHE A 396 11.91 8.23 10.30
N SER A 397 11.58 8.08 11.59
CA SER A 397 11.60 6.79 12.29
C SER A 397 10.39 5.91 11.95
N ASN A 398 9.31 6.49 11.40
CA ASN A 398 8.14 5.73 10.94
C ASN A 398 8.50 5.00 9.63
N PRO A 399 8.43 3.66 9.59
CA PRO A 399 8.81 2.89 8.40
C PRO A 399 8.01 3.23 7.14
N ALA A 400 6.71 3.54 7.27
CA ALA A 400 5.86 3.88 6.13
C ALA A 400 6.26 5.23 5.53
N VAL A 401 6.48 6.25 6.38
CA VAL A 401 6.91 7.58 5.94
C VAL A 401 8.29 7.52 5.30
N ALA A 402 9.23 6.79 5.91
CA ALA A 402 10.57 6.59 5.36
C ALA A 402 10.52 5.93 3.97
N PHE A 403 9.77 4.83 3.84
CA PHE A 403 9.62 4.12 2.57
C PHE A 403 9.00 5.01 1.49
N GLU A 404 7.88 5.66 1.77
CA GLU A 404 7.19 6.53 0.81
C GLU A 404 8.02 7.77 0.45
N THR A 405 8.80 8.32 1.39
CA THR A 405 9.72 9.43 1.10
C THR A 405 10.84 9.01 0.15
N VAL A 406 11.47 7.85 0.39
CA VAL A 406 12.52 7.33 -0.49
C VAL A 406 11.97 7.05 -1.88
N LEU A 407 10.79 6.42 -1.96
CA LEU A 407 10.12 6.16 -3.23
C LEU A 407 9.76 7.44 -3.97
N PHE A 408 9.23 8.45 -3.27
CA PHE A 408 8.95 9.78 -3.82
C PHE A 408 10.22 10.42 -4.39
N ILE A 409 11.34 10.40 -3.65
CA ILE A 409 12.59 10.99 -4.14
C ILE A 409 13.08 10.26 -5.39
N ARG A 410 13.07 8.93 -5.40
CA ARG A 410 13.54 8.15 -6.56
C ARG A 410 12.69 8.38 -7.80
N ASN A 411 11.37 8.38 -7.65
CA ASN A 411 10.45 8.55 -8.78
C ASN A 411 10.51 9.97 -9.38
N ASN A 412 10.94 10.97 -8.60
CA ASN A 412 10.99 12.37 -9.03
C ASN A 412 12.41 12.93 -8.99
N LEU A 413 13.44 12.08 -9.09
CA LEU A 413 14.83 12.46 -8.83
C LEU A 413 15.31 13.60 -9.74
N GLU A 414 14.96 13.52 -11.03
CA GLU A 414 15.30 14.53 -12.03
C GLU A 414 14.66 15.89 -11.70
N PHE A 415 13.35 15.91 -11.49
CA PHE A 415 12.61 17.11 -11.10
C PHE A 415 13.18 17.72 -9.80
N LEU A 416 13.41 16.91 -8.78
CA LEU A 416 13.94 17.39 -7.50
C LEU A 416 15.38 17.91 -7.61
N CYS A 417 16.18 17.36 -8.52
CA CYS A 417 17.58 17.76 -8.73
C CYS A 417 17.70 19.06 -9.52
N TYR A 418 16.91 19.21 -10.59
CA TYR A 418 17.06 20.33 -11.54
C TYR A 418 16.08 21.48 -11.30
N GLU A 419 14.85 21.19 -10.89
CA GLU A 419 13.78 22.19 -10.73
C GLU A 419 13.62 22.68 -9.29
N THR A 420 14.31 22.06 -8.33
CA THR A 420 14.22 22.42 -6.91
C THR A 420 15.59 22.45 -6.24
N ASN A 421 15.66 23.05 -5.04
CA ASN A 421 16.85 22.99 -4.19
C ASN A 421 16.71 21.94 -3.07
N VAL A 422 15.66 21.10 -3.08
CA VAL A 422 15.29 20.22 -1.96
C VAL A 422 16.42 19.27 -1.57
N LEU A 423 17.02 18.60 -2.56
CA LEU A 423 18.09 17.63 -2.33
C LEU A 423 19.33 18.31 -1.75
N SER A 424 19.67 19.50 -2.23
CA SER A 424 20.83 20.26 -1.73
C SER A 424 20.59 20.90 -0.35
N ALA A 425 19.37 21.36 -0.07
CA ALA A 425 19.02 22.08 1.15
C ALA A 425 18.71 21.13 2.32
N TYR A 426 18.06 20.00 2.05
CA TYR A 426 17.52 19.11 3.08
C TYR A 426 18.22 17.74 3.14
N PHE A 427 19.38 17.56 2.49
CA PHE A 427 20.12 16.30 2.55
C PHE A 427 20.35 15.78 3.99
N PRO A 428 20.61 16.61 5.04
CA PRO A 428 20.79 16.07 6.39
C PRO A 428 19.50 15.44 6.91
N SER A 429 18.34 16.06 6.64
CA SER A 429 17.03 15.51 7.00
C SER A 429 16.75 14.19 6.26
N ILE A 430 17.09 14.12 4.98
CA ILE A 430 16.91 12.90 4.15
C ILE A 430 17.85 11.78 4.62
N LEU A 431 19.11 12.08 4.94
CA LEU A 431 20.08 11.11 5.47
C LEU A 431 19.66 10.51 6.81
N LYS A 432 18.76 11.14 7.59
CA LYS A 432 18.20 10.52 8.81
C LYS A 432 17.49 9.20 8.51
N ILE A 433 16.85 9.07 7.35
CA ILE A 433 16.20 7.82 6.93
C ILE A 433 17.25 6.71 6.81
N LEU A 434 18.36 7.00 6.12
CA LEU A 434 19.47 6.07 5.94
C LEU A 434 20.16 5.74 7.27
N ALA A 435 20.39 6.75 8.11
CA ALA A 435 21.00 6.60 9.42
C ALA A 435 20.15 5.73 10.37
N TRP A 436 18.83 5.81 10.27
CA TRP A 436 17.90 5.05 11.12
C TRP A 436 17.65 3.63 10.61
N ASN A 437 17.57 3.42 9.29
CA ASN A 437 17.24 2.14 8.67
C ASN A 437 18.21 1.76 7.52
N PRO A 438 19.52 1.60 7.78
CA PRO A 438 20.51 1.45 6.70
C PRO A 438 20.28 0.20 5.85
N ARG A 439 19.96 -0.94 6.47
CA ARG A 439 19.76 -2.20 5.73
C ARG A 439 18.61 -2.15 4.73
N SER A 440 17.61 -1.31 4.98
CA SER A 440 16.43 -1.20 4.11
C SER A 440 16.68 -0.29 2.91
N PHE A 441 17.53 0.73 3.05
CA PHE A 441 17.59 1.84 2.08
C PHE A 441 18.97 2.09 1.47
N VAL A 442 20.03 1.37 1.87
CA VAL A 442 21.38 1.56 1.29
C VAL A 442 21.37 1.47 -0.24
N SER A 443 20.64 0.53 -0.83
CA SER A 443 20.56 0.38 -2.29
C SER A 443 19.93 1.62 -2.94
N ASP A 444 18.82 2.10 -2.41
CA ASP A 444 18.13 3.30 -2.91
C ASP A 444 19.01 4.55 -2.77
N PHE A 445 19.72 4.70 -1.65
CA PHE A 445 20.58 5.86 -1.41
C PHE A 445 21.84 5.89 -2.30
N CYS A 446 22.27 4.76 -2.87
CA CYS A 446 23.32 4.76 -3.88
C CYS A 446 22.91 5.54 -5.14
N GLU A 447 21.61 5.57 -5.46
CA GLU A 447 21.05 6.36 -6.57
C GLU A 447 20.75 7.80 -6.16
N ILE A 448 20.30 8.02 -4.91
CA ILE A 448 19.87 9.35 -4.44
C ILE A 448 21.05 10.27 -4.12
N ILE A 449 22.12 9.76 -3.48
CA ILE A 449 23.26 10.58 -3.04
C ILE A 449 23.91 11.37 -4.20
N PRO A 450 24.18 10.76 -5.38
CA PRO A 450 24.71 11.50 -6.52
C PRO A 450 23.90 12.75 -6.88
N ALA A 451 22.57 12.69 -6.80
CA ALA A 451 21.69 13.82 -7.11
C ALA A 451 21.70 14.93 -6.04
N MET A 452 22.20 14.66 -4.84
CA MET A 452 22.40 15.66 -3.77
C MET A 452 23.73 16.42 -3.92
N LEU A 453 24.69 15.86 -4.65
CA LEU A 453 26.04 16.41 -4.78
C LEU A 453 26.04 17.59 -5.75
N SER A 454 26.54 18.73 -5.26
CA SER A 454 26.88 19.90 -6.05
C SER A 454 28.24 20.43 -5.59
N PRO A 455 28.91 21.31 -6.34
CA PRO A 455 30.14 21.96 -5.88
C PRO A 455 30.00 22.63 -4.50
N ALA A 456 28.80 23.11 -4.16
CA ALA A 456 28.51 23.75 -2.88
C ALA A 456 28.27 22.74 -1.74
N THR A 457 27.73 21.55 -2.02
CA THR A 457 27.29 20.58 -1.01
C THR A 457 28.21 19.36 -0.87
N ALA A 458 29.08 19.09 -1.85
CA ALA A 458 29.86 17.86 -1.92
C ALA A 458 30.70 17.58 -0.67
N MET A 459 31.41 18.60 -0.16
CA MET A 459 32.21 18.46 1.07
C MET A 459 31.34 18.20 2.30
N GLU A 460 30.22 18.91 2.44
CA GLU A 460 29.33 18.75 3.59
C GLU A 460 28.64 17.37 3.58
N ILE A 461 28.22 16.90 2.41
CA ILE A 461 27.64 15.56 2.21
C ILE A 461 28.68 14.50 2.52
N PHE A 462 29.92 14.63 2.03
CA PHE A 462 31.00 13.69 2.34
C PHE A 462 31.21 13.54 3.85
N HIS A 463 31.30 14.67 4.57
CA HIS A 463 31.41 14.63 6.02
C HIS A 463 30.17 14.03 6.70
N ALA A 464 28.97 14.36 6.24
CA ALA A 464 27.74 13.77 6.78
C ALA A 464 27.68 12.25 6.59
N LEU A 465 28.21 11.73 5.47
CA LEU A 465 28.30 10.29 5.21
C LEU A 465 29.32 9.60 6.12
N LEU A 466 30.48 10.23 6.37
CA LEU A 466 31.45 9.75 7.35
C LEU A 466 30.89 9.76 8.78
N ASP A 467 30.11 10.79 9.10
CA ASP A 467 29.50 11.00 10.41
C ASP A 467 28.15 10.27 10.57
N LEU A 468 27.73 9.43 9.61
CA LEU A 468 26.47 8.68 9.69
C LEU A 468 26.33 7.90 11.01
N PRO A 469 27.36 7.18 11.52
CA PRO A 469 27.28 6.52 12.83
C PRO A 469 27.02 7.50 13.99
N CYS A 470 27.62 8.70 13.95
CA CYS A 470 27.40 9.75 14.94
C CYS A 470 25.99 10.33 14.83
N MET A 471 25.45 10.46 13.61
CA MET A 471 24.06 10.82 13.37
C MET A 471 23.12 9.77 13.96
N THR A 472 23.31 8.48 13.66
CA THR A 472 22.51 7.38 14.21
C THR A 472 22.51 7.41 15.74
N ALA A 473 23.69 7.48 16.37
CA ALA A 473 23.81 7.55 17.83
C ALA A 473 23.10 8.80 18.41
N SER A 474 23.25 9.95 17.75
CA SER A 474 22.61 11.19 18.20
C SER A 474 21.08 11.12 18.07
N LEU A 475 20.56 10.55 16.98
CA LEU A 475 19.12 10.35 16.79
C LEU A 475 18.55 9.42 17.86
N GLU A 476 19.23 8.32 18.19
CA GLU A 476 18.79 7.40 19.24
C GLU A 476 18.73 8.08 20.62
N VAL A 477 19.72 8.91 20.94
CA VAL A 477 19.75 9.65 22.21
C VAL A 477 18.61 10.66 22.27
N VAL A 478 18.40 11.42 21.19
CA VAL A 478 17.32 12.40 21.09
C VAL A 478 15.96 11.72 21.22
N ASP A 479 15.77 10.56 20.58
CA ASP A 479 14.53 9.79 20.65
C ASP A 479 14.27 9.26 22.07
N LYS A 480 15.28 8.63 22.69
CA LYS A 480 15.20 8.14 24.08
C LYS A 480 14.84 9.25 25.07
N VAL A 481 15.45 10.43 24.96
CA VAL A 481 15.17 11.57 25.86
C VAL A 481 13.75 12.11 25.66
N LYS A 482 13.24 12.16 24.42
CA LYS A 482 11.85 12.58 24.14
C LYS A 482 10.81 11.65 24.77
N VAL A 483 11.08 10.35 24.79
CA VAL A 483 10.18 9.34 25.38
C VAL A 483 10.14 9.43 26.90
N VAL A 484 11.28 9.71 27.54
CA VAL A 484 11.41 9.73 29.01
C VAL A 484 10.90 11.04 29.63
N ASP A 485 11.07 12.18 28.95
CA ASP A 485 10.66 13.51 29.48
C ASP A 485 9.80 14.31 28.47
N PRO A 486 8.51 13.98 28.25
CA PRO A 486 7.66 14.65 27.25
C PRO A 486 7.33 16.13 27.57
N THR A 487 7.42 16.53 28.84
CA THR A 487 6.94 17.83 29.35
C THR A 487 8.03 18.72 29.98
N SER A 488 9.29 18.29 29.98
CA SER A 488 10.35 19.11 30.58
C SER A 488 10.80 20.22 29.61
N THR A 489 10.43 21.47 29.92
CA THR A 489 11.30 22.61 29.62
C THR A 489 12.62 22.32 30.32
N THR A 490 13.60 21.83 29.55
CA THR A 490 14.92 21.34 30.01
C THR A 490 15.54 22.29 31.03
N SER A 491 15.52 21.92 32.31
CA SER A 491 16.41 22.50 33.31
C SER A 491 17.83 22.03 32.96
N PRO A 492 18.77 22.93 32.62
CA PRO A 492 20.13 22.52 32.29
C PRO A 492 20.78 21.90 33.52
N ILE A 493 21.48 20.77 33.34
CA ILE A 493 22.45 20.28 34.31
C ILE A 493 23.52 21.37 34.44
N GLY A 494 23.93 21.69 35.67
CA GLY A 494 24.96 22.69 35.95
C GLY A 494 26.24 22.42 35.17
N VAL A 495 26.96 23.50 34.81
CA VAL A 495 28.14 23.49 33.92
C VAL A 495 29.29 22.63 34.47
N ASP A 496 29.26 22.29 35.76
CA ASP A 496 30.36 21.63 36.49
C ASP A 496 30.21 20.09 36.63
N HIS A 497 29.18 19.47 36.04
CA HIS A 497 28.99 18.01 36.08
C HIS A 497 29.39 17.33 34.77
N GLU A 498 30.40 16.45 34.83
CA GLU A 498 30.78 15.57 33.72
C GLU A 498 29.64 14.56 33.44
N PRO A 499 29.18 14.42 32.19
CA PRO A 499 28.04 13.56 31.88
C PRO A 499 28.40 12.08 32.04
N THR A 500 27.55 11.33 32.75
CA THR A 500 27.79 9.89 33.00
C THR A 500 27.35 8.99 31.85
N ASN A 501 26.48 9.51 30.97
CA ASN A 501 25.98 8.80 29.80
C ASN A 501 25.60 9.80 28.69
N SER A 502 25.24 9.28 27.52
CA SER A 502 24.93 10.11 26.35
C SER A 502 23.64 10.94 26.48
N ALA A 503 22.67 10.51 27.29
CA ALA A 503 21.46 11.30 27.58
C ALA A 503 21.77 12.49 28.49
N ASP A 504 22.63 12.31 29.49
CA ASP A 504 23.13 13.39 30.34
C ASP A 504 23.97 14.39 29.52
N ALA A 505 24.80 13.88 28.60
CA ALA A 505 25.57 14.72 27.68
C ALA A 505 24.64 15.57 26.80
N PHE A 506 23.54 15.01 26.28
CA PHE A 506 22.56 15.76 25.51
C PHE A 506 21.87 16.88 26.32
N LYS A 507 21.65 16.65 27.62
CA LYS A 507 21.08 17.65 28.55
C LYS A 507 22.09 18.75 28.92
N SER A 508 23.39 18.49 28.80
CA SER A 508 24.45 19.46 29.09
C SER A 508 24.58 20.53 27.99
N PRO A 509 24.61 21.84 28.35
CA PRO A 509 24.81 22.93 27.39
C PRO A 509 26.13 22.83 26.59
N LEU A 510 27.16 22.18 27.16
CA LEU A 510 28.48 22.04 26.52
C LEU A 510 28.44 21.09 25.31
N PHE A 511 27.70 19.99 25.40
CA PHE A 511 27.68 18.94 24.37
C PHE A 511 26.46 19.03 23.44
N ARG A 512 25.36 19.65 23.90
CA ARG A 512 24.13 19.83 23.11
C ARG A 512 24.33 20.38 21.69
N PRO A 513 25.23 21.36 21.43
CA PRO A 513 25.49 21.84 20.06
C PRO A 513 25.96 20.75 19.10
N MET A 514 26.70 19.74 19.58
CA MET A 514 27.19 18.64 18.76
C MET A 514 26.04 17.70 18.32
N PHE A 515 25.15 17.35 19.26
CA PHE A 515 23.93 16.60 18.92
C PHE A 515 23.05 17.36 17.95
N ASN A 516 22.88 18.68 18.14
CA ASN A 516 22.12 19.52 17.22
C ASN A 516 22.76 19.58 15.83
N PHE A 517 24.09 19.57 15.73
CA PHE A 517 24.80 19.54 14.45
C PHE A 517 24.57 18.22 13.69
N PHE A 518 24.69 17.08 14.38
CA PHE A 518 24.44 15.77 13.75
C PHE A 518 22.97 15.56 13.40
N THR A 519 22.05 16.12 14.18
CA THR A 519 20.59 15.99 13.96
C THR A 519 19.96 17.16 13.21
N ARG A 520 20.78 18.05 12.64
CA ARG A 520 20.32 19.19 11.86
C ARG A 520 19.40 18.77 10.71
N VAL A 521 18.60 19.72 10.26
CA VAL A 521 17.60 19.50 9.21
C VAL A 521 18.10 20.00 7.86
N GLU A 522 18.82 21.11 7.87
CA GLU A 522 19.29 21.79 6.66
C GLU A 522 20.80 21.71 6.50
N GLY A 523 21.24 21.63 5.25
CA GLY A 523 22.63 21.80 4.83
C GLY A 523 23.07 23.27 4.89
N GLY A 524 24.22 23.60 4.31
CA GLY A 524 24.76 24.96 4.33
C GLY A 524 25.45 25.33 5.65
N HIS A 525 25.66 24.35 6.52
CA HIS A 525 26.37 24.53 7.79
C HIS A 525 27.84 24.09 7.67
N GLY A 526 28.35 23.87 6.45
CA GLY A 526 29.72 23.42 6.14
C GLY A 526 30.85 24.28 6.71
N ASP A 527 30.57 25.49 7.20
CA ASP A 527 31.53 26.34 7.93
C ASP A 527 31.89 25.78 9.33
N THR A 528 31.25 24.68 9.74
CA THR A 528 31.49 24.04 11.04
C THR A 528 32.86 23.36 11.13
N ILE A 529 33.60 23.11 10.03
CA ILE A 529 35.01 22.67 10.12
C ILE A 529 35.87 23.70 10.87
N ASN A 530 35.61 25.00 10.65
CA ASN A 530 36.28 26.07 11.39
C ASN A 530 35.88 26.04 12.89
N ARG A 531 34.62 25.70 13.21
CA ARG A 531 34.15 25.52 14.59
C ARG A 531 34.65 24.22 15.25
N TYR A 532 34.85 23.15 14.49
CA TYR A 532 35.44 21.90 14.96
C TYR A 532 36.91 22.12 15.38
N ARG A 533 37.61 23.02 14.68
CA ARG A 533 38.93 23.54 15.08
C ARG A 533 38.87 24.31 16.39
N MET A 534 37.86 25.16 16.60
CA MET A 534 37.66 25.88 17.87
C MET A 534 37.34 24.94 19.05
N ILE A 535 36.53 23.89 18.82
CA ILE A 535 36.24 22.87 19.84
C ILE A 535 37.50 22.06 20.14
N LYS A 536 38.26 21.61 19.13
CA LYS A 536 39.57 20.97 19.35
C LYS A 536 40.56 21.87 20.09
N SER A 537 40.60 23.18 19.82
CA SER A 537 41.49 24.09 20.54
C SER A 537 41.07 24.31 22.00
N SER A 538 39.77 24.28 22.31
CA SER A 538 39.26 24.31 23.68
C SER A 538 39.65 23.05 24.46
N TRP A 539 39.66 21.88 23.80
CA TRP A 539 40.11 20.62 24.41
C TRP A 539 41.64 20.56 24.65
N VAL A 540 42.41 21.25 23.81
CA VAL A 540 43.88 21.32 23.95
C VAL A 540 44.33 22.40 24.95
N SER A 541 43.50 23.41 25.23
CA SER A 541 43.80 24.38 26.29
C SER A 541 43.58 23.83 27.69
N ASP A 542 42.56 22.97 27.88
CA ASP A 542 42.26 22.38 29.20
C ASP A 542 43.22 21.24 29.59
N THR A 543 44.00 20.71 28.64
CA THR A 543 45.05 19.71 28.87
C THR A 543 46.43 20.32 29.13
N LYS A 544 46.56 21.65 29.20
CA LYS A 544 47.82 22.36 29.53
C LYS A 544 47.89 22.91 30.96
N THR A 545 46.90 22.63 31.81
CA THR A 545 46.90 22.95 33.25
C THR A 545 46.65 21.71 34.11
N LEU A 546 47.36 20.62 33.81
CA LEU A 546 47.68 19.55 34.75
C LEU A 546 49.19 19.36 34.81
#